data_AF-A0A420BSZ2-F1
#
_entry.id   AF-A0A420BSZ2-F1
#
_cell.length_a   1.000
_cell.length_b   1.000
_cell.length_c   1.000
_cell.angle_alpha   90.00
_cell.angle_beta   90.00
_cell.angle_gamma   90.00
#
_symmetry.space_group_name_H-M   'P 1'
#
loop_
_entity.id
_entity.type
_entity.pdbx_description
1 polymer ?
#
loop_
_entity_poly.entity_id
_entity_poly.type
_entity_poly.pdbx_seq_one_letter_code
_entity_poly.pdbx_strand_id
1 'polypeptide(L)'
;METLRGIVLVVHLIGFATLFGAWLVEALGARRITRVMSYGLLVAGVAGLALAAPWGTDHEFNYVKITVKLVILLVIGALLGIGSARQKRTQSVPAAIFWLIGLGTVANVAIAVLWR
;
A
#
# COMPACT_ATOMS: atom_id res chain seq x y z
N MET A 1 -18.74 0.96 -17.98
CA MET A 1 -17.47 0.54 -17.33
C MET A 1 -17.20 1.23 -15.99
N GLU A 2 -17.86 2.36 -15.70
CA GLU A 2 -17.60 3.16 -14.49
C GLU A 2 -17.92 2.42 -13.19
N THR A 3 -19.04 1.69 -13.11
CA THR A 3 -19.41 0.91 -11.92
C THR A 3 -18.35 -0.14 -11.57
N LEU A 4 -17.82 -0.86 -12.57
CA LEU A 4 -16.76 -1.86 -12.36
C LEU A 4 -15.47 -1.19 -11.86
N ARG A 5 -15.05 -0.08 -12.48
CA ARG A 5 -13.90 0.71 -12.03
C ARG A 5 -14.10 1.21 -10.59
N GLY A 6 -15.32 1.62 -10.24
CA GLY A 6 -15.70 2.01 -8.88
C GLY A 6 -15.57 0.86 -7.88
N ILE A 7 -16.01 -0.35 -8.24
CA ILE A 7 -15.83 -1.54 -7.41
C ILE A 7 -14.33 -1.83 -7.19
N VAL A 8 -13.52 -1.77 -8.24
CA VAL A 8 -12.06 -1.95 -8.11
C VAL A 8 -11.45 -0.88 -7.20
N LEU A 9 -11.93 0.37 -7.28
CA LEU A 9 -11.50 1.43 -6.37
C LEU A 9 -11.84 1.11 -4.92
N VAL A 10 -13.04 0.62 -4.64
CA VAL A 10 -13.42 0.18 -3.28
C VAL A 10 -12.47 -0.92 -2.80
N VAL A 11 -12.18 -1.93 -3.63
CA VAL A 11 -11.23 -2.99 -3.29
C VAL A 11 -9.83 -2.44 -3.00
N HIS A 12 -9.34 -1.49 -3.82
CA HIS A 12 -8.06 -0.81 -3.59
C HIS A 12 -8.02 -0.10 -2.23
N LEU A 13 -9.10 0.62 -1.89
CA LEU A 13 -9.23 1.34 -0.62
C LEU A 13 -9.30 0.38 0.57
N ILE A 14 -9.98 -0.76 0.44
CA ILE A 14 -10.00 -1.81 1.48
C ILE A 14 -8.59 -2.38 1.68
N GLY A 15 -7.84 -2.64 0.60
CA GLY A 15 -6.45 -3.08 0.68
C GLY A 15 -5.57 -2.07 1.42
N PHE A 16 -5.69 -0.79 1.08
CA PHE A 16 -5.01 0.31 1.76
C PHE A 16 -5.38 0.36 3.26
N ALA A 17 -6.68 0.35 3.58
CA ALA A 17 -7.15 0.40 4.96
C ALA A 17 -6.68 -0.82 5.78
N THR A 18 -6.61 -1.99 5.15
CA THR A 18 -6.10 -3.22 5.78
C THR A 18 -4.61 -3.10 6.09
N LEU A 19 -3.81 -2.61 5.14
CA LEU A 19 -2.38 -2.38 5.33
C LEU A 19 -2.13 -1.35 6.44
N PHE A 20 -2.73 -0.16 6.31
CA PHE A 20 -2.51 0.94 7.24
C PHE A 20 -3.09 0.66 8.62
N GLY A 21 -4.29 0.08 8.69
CA GLY A 21 -4.94 -0.27 9.95
C GLY A 21 -4.17 -1.32 10.74
N ALA A 22 -3.70 -2.38 10.08
CA ALA A 22 -2.85 -3.38 10.72
C ALA A 22 -1.53 -2.78 11.22
N TRP A 23 -0.92 -1.88 10.44
CA TRP A 23 0.26 -1.14 10.86
C TRP A 23 -0.01 -0.23 12.06
N LEU A 24 -1.13 0.49 12.08
CA LEU A 24 -1.48 1.41 13.16
C LEU A 24 -1.70 0.69 14.49
N VAL A 25 -2.36 -0.47 14.47
CA VAL A 25 -2.51 -1.33 15.65
C VAL A 25 -1.14 -1.70 16.22
N GLU A 26 -0.20 -2.09 15.37
CA GLU A 26 1.16 -2.44 15.79
C GLU A 26 1.98 -1.23 16.24
N ALA A 27 1.72 -0.05 15.68
CA ALA A 27 2.42 1.19 16.05
C ALA A 27 2.11 1.60 17.50
N LEU A 28 0.88 1.32 17.94
CA LEU A 28 0.41 1.50 19.32
C LEU A 28 0.76 0.32 20.23
N GLY A 29 1.25 -0.78 19.67
CA GLY A 29 1.52 -2.03 20.36
C GLY A 29 2.98 -2.48 20.23
N ALA A 30 3.16 -3.70 19.74
CA ALA A 30 4.44 -4.40 19.76
C ALA A 30 5.37 -4.06 18.59
N ARG A 31 4.95 -3.19 17.66
CA ARG A 31 5.70 -2.78 16.46
C ARG A 31 6.14 -3.97 15.60
N ARG A 32 5.27 -4.98 15.48
CA ARG A 32 5.51 -6.16 14.67
C ARG A 32 5.03 -5.93 13.24
N ILE A 33 5.59 -6.71 12.32
CA ILE A 33 5.02 -6.86 10.99
C ILE A 33 4.12 -8.08 10.99
N THR A 34 2.86 -7.87 10.64
CA THR A 34 1.84 -8.92 10.59
C THR A 34 1.56 -9.33 9.15
N ARG A 35 1.07 -10.57 8.95
CA ARG A 35 0.71 -11.05 7.62
C ARG A 35 -0.46 -10.26 7.01
N VAL A 36 -1.30 -9.65 7.85
CA VAL A 36 -2.41 -8.77 7.43
C VAL A 36 -1.89 -7.55 6.66
N MET A 37 -0.76 -6.97 7.06
CA MET A 37 -0.12 -5.88 6.29
C MET A 37 0.23 -6.33 4.87
N SER A 38 0.82 -7.51 4.71
CA SER A 38 1.17 -8.05 3.40
C SER A 38 -0.05 -8.35 2.53
N TYR A 39 -1.15 -8.85 3.11
CA TYR A 39 -2.40 -9.06 2.38
C TYR A 39 -3.03 -7.72 1.96
N GLY A 40 -3.03 -6.71 2.83
CA GLY A 40 -3.50 -5.36 2.49
C GLY A 40 -2.70 -4.77 1.34
N LEU A 41 -1.36 -4.88 1.38
CA LEU A 41 -0.47 -4.45 0.30
C LEU A 41 -0.79 -5.17 -1.03
N LEU A 42 -0.97 -6.50 -0.99
CA LEU A 42 -1.29 -7.30 -2.16
C LEU A 42 -2.61 -6.84 -2.79
N VAL A 43 -3.68 -6.75 -1.99
CA VAL A 43 -5.01 -6.33 -2.46
C VAL A 43 -4.95 -4.92 -3.03
N ALA A 44 -4.32 -3.97 -2.32
CA ALA A 44 -4.14 -2.61 -2.80
C ALA A 44 -3.34 -2.56 -4.11
N GLY A 45 -2.25 -3.33 -4.20
CA GLY A 45 -1.40 -3.38 -5.39
C GLY A 45 -2.12 -3.93 -6.62
N VAL A 46 -2.73 -5.10 -6.48
CA VAL A 46 -3.46 -5.76 -7.58
C VAL A 46 -4.61 -4.87 -8.06
N ALA A 47 -5.42 -4.35 -7.14
CA ALA A 47 -6.51 -3.44 -7.51
C ALA A 47 -5.99 -2.12 -8.10
N GLY A 48 -4.85 -1.61 -7.61
CA GLY A 48 -4.21 -0.41 -8.15
C GLY A 48 -3.71 -0.58 -9.58
N LEU A 49 -3.13 -1.74 -9.90
CA LEU A 49 -2.76 -2.10 -11.27
C LEU A 49 -3.99 -2.23 -12.17
N ALA A 50 -5.08 -2.83 -11.68
CA ALA A 50 -6.34 -2.90 -12.42
C ALA A 50 -6.95 -1.50 -12.66
N LEU A 51 -6.83 -0.56 -11.71
CA LEU A 51 -7.27 0.83 -11.90
C LEU A 51 -6.41 1.60 -12.93
N ALA A 52 -5.17 1.19 -13.13
CA ALA A 52 -4.26 1.78 -14.12
C ALA A 52 -4.48 1.22 -15.54
N ALA A 53 -5.32 0.19 -15.71
CA ALA A 53 -5.66 -0.37 -17.01
C ALA A 53 -6.53 0.60 -17.84
N PRO A 54 -6.52 0.51 -19.18
CA PRO A 54 -7.41 1.30 -20.02
C PRO A 54 -8.86 0.81 -19.88
N TRP A 55 -9.70 1.58 -19.18
CA TRP A 55 -11.13 1.28 -18.98
C TRP A 55 -12.04 1.81 -20.11
N GLY A 56 -11.46 2.33 -21.20
CA GLY A 56 -12.22 2.94 -22.30
C GLY A 56 -12.96 4.21 -21.90
N THR A 57 -12.46 4.94 -20.90
CA THR A 57 -13.02 6.21 -20.42
C THR A 57 -12.31 7.39 -21.05
N ASP A 58 -13.01 8.51 -21.29
CA ASP A 58 -12.44 9.76 -21.85
C ASP A 58 -11.46 10.49 -20.90
N HIS A 59 -11.14 9.91 -19.75
CA HIS A 59 -10.20 10.47 -18.79
C HIS A 59 -8.75 10.22 -19.19
N GLU A 60 -7.95 11.28 -19.24
CA GLU A 60 -6.49 11.16 -19.34
C GLU A 60 -5.89 10.61 -18.04
N PHE A 61 -5.16 9.50 -18.15
CA PHE A 61 -4.42 8.93 -17.02
C PHE A 61 -3.10 9.67 -16.82
N ASN A 62 -2.87 10.18 -15.62
CA ASN A 62 -1.55 10.67 -15.21
C ASN A 62 -0.65 9.47 -14.88
N TYR A 63 0.02 8.93 -15.91
CA TYR A 63 0.91 7.77 -15.77
C TYR A 63 2.13 8.04 -14.89
N VAL A 64 2.58 9.29 -14.78
CA VAL A 64 3.67 9.67 -13.85
C VAL A 64 3.21 9.43 -12.41
N LYS A 65 2.04 9.95 -12.03
CA LYS A 65 1.44 9.76 -10.70
C LYS A 65 1.20 8.28 -10.39
N ILE A 66 0.71 7.51 -11.36
CA ILE A 66 0.51 6.06 -11.21
C ILE A 66 1.85 5.34 -10.98
N THR A 67 2.87 5.66 -11.78
CA THR A 67 4.21 5.06 -11.66
C THR A 67 4.84 5.36 -10.32
N VAL A 68 4.77 6.61 -9.85
CA VAL A 68 5.30 6.99 -8.52
C VAL A 68 4.61 6.20 -7.40
N LYS A 69 3.28 6.09 -7.43
CA LYS A 69 2.53 5.29 -6.46
C LYS A 69 2.95 3.82 -6.48
N LEU A 70 3.16 3.25 -7.66
CA LEU A 70 3.62 1.88 -7.82
C LEU A 70 5.02 1.69 -7.22
N VAL A 71 5.96 2.61 -7.48
CA VAL A 71 7.31 2.56 -6.90
C VAL A 71 7.25 2.60 -5.38
N ILE A 72 6.46 3.50 -4.79
CA ILE A 72 6.30 3.59 -3.34
C ILE A 72 5.71 2.29 -2.77
N LEU A 73 4.69 1.73 -3.42
CA LEU A 73 4.11 0.45 -3.02
C LEU A 73 5.15 -0.68 -3.02
N LEU A 74 6.00 -0.75 -4.05
CA LEU A 74 7.07 -1.76 -4.13
C LEU A 74 8.11 -1.58 -3.01
N VAL A 75 8.46 -0.33 -2.68
CA VAL A 75 9.35 -0.04 -1.54
C VAL A 75 8.72 -0.51 -0.22
N ILE A 76 7.43 -0.24 0.00
CA ILE A 76 6.72 -0.74 1.19
C ILE A 76 6.73 -2.27 1.22
N GLY A 77 6.50 -2.93 0.08
CA GLY A 77 6.57 -4.38 -0.04
C GLY A 77 7.95 -4.94 0.30
N ALA A 78 9.01 -4.31 -0.18
CA ALA A 78 10.39 -4.68 0.15
C ALA A 78 10.65 -4.52 1.66
N LEU A 79 10.21 -3.40 2.27
CA LEU A 79 10.35 -3.17 3.70
C LEU A 79 9.59 -4.20 4.54
N LEU A 80 8.35 -4.55 4.15
CA LEU A 80 7.57 -5.60 4.80
C LEU A 80 8.26 -6.96 4.69
N GLY A 81 8.82 -7.30 3.52
CA GLY A 81 9.56 -8.54 3.31
C GLY A 81 10.84 -8.63 4.16
N ILE A 82 11.68 -7.58 4.10
CA ILE A 82 12.92 -7.49 4.87
C ILE A 82 12.62 -7.50 6.37
N GLY A 83 11.66 -6.69 6.81
CA GLY A 83 11.26 -6.60 8.21
C GLY A 83 10.67 -7.91 8.73
N SER A 84 9.84 -8.60 7.95
CA SER A 84 9.30 -9.92 8.30
C SER A 84 10.41 -10.97 8.42
N ALA A 85 11.38 -10.97 7.50
CA ALA A 85 12.50 -11.89 7.53
C ALA A 85 13.39 -11.65 8.77
N ARG A 86 13.66 -10.39 9.10
CA ARG A 86 14.41 -10.01 10.32
C ARG A 86 13.64 -10.39 11.58
N GLN A 87 12.35 -10.07 11.66
CA GLN A 87 11.49 -10.41 12.80
C GLN A 87 11.54 -11.90 13.13
N LYS A 88 11.50 -12.78 12.12
CA LYS A 88 11.60 -14.23 12.34
C LYS A 88 12.94 -14.65 12.96
N ARG A 89 14.04 -13.97 12.60
CA ARG A 89 15.40 -14.30 13.06
C ARG A 89 15.72 -13.69 14.42
N THR A 90 15.35 -12.43 14.64
CA THR A 90 15.77 -11.64 15.81
C THR A 90 14.64 -11.34 16.78
N GLN A 91 13.44 -11.88 16.54
CA GLN A 91 12.21 -11.60 17.31
C GLN A 91 11.87 -10.11 17.44
N SER A 92 12.41 -9.28 16.53
CA SER A 92 12.28 -7.82 16.56
C SER A 92 12.32 -7.22 15.15
N VAL A 93 11.62 -6.10 14.96
CA VAL A 93 11.65 -5.31 13.72
C VAL A 93 12.47 -4.04 14.00
N PRO A 94 13.47 -3.70 13.15
CA PRO A 94 14.15 -2.42 13.25
C PRO A 94 13.16 -1.26 13.16
N ALA A 95 13.22 -0.31 14.11
CA ALA A 95 12.26 0.79 14.20
C ALA A 95 12.16 1.61 12.90
N ALA A 96 13.29 1.85 12.23
CA ALA A 96 13.32 2.54 10.95
C ALA A 96 12.46 1.84 9.88
N ILE A 97 12.58 0.50 9.75
CA ILE A 97 11.78 -0.27 8.79
C ILE A 97 10.29 -0.16 9.13
N PHE A 98 9.95 -0.31 10.40
CA PHE A 98 8.56 -0.25 10.87
C PHE A 98 7.91 1.11 10.55
N TRP A 99 8.58 2.22 10.88
CA TRP A 99 8.03 3.56 10.65
C TRP A 99 8.02 3.94 9.16
N LEU A 100 9.01 3.50 8.37
CA LEU A 100 9.03 3.73 6.93
C LEU A 100 7.85 3.06 6.21
N ILE A 101 7.37 1.90 6.69
CA ILE A 101 6.15 1.27 6.14
C ILE A 101 4.94 2.18 6.31
N GLY A 102 4.72 2.69 7.52
CA GLY A 102 3.59 3.58 7.82
C GLY A 102 3.69 4.90 7.06
N LEU A 103 4.84 5.57 7.13
CA LEU A 103 5.10 6.83 6.43
C LEU A 103 4.96 6.66 4.91
N GLY A 104 5.50 5.59 4.34
CA GLY A 104 5.35 5.27 2.92
C GLY A 104 3.89 5.05 2.54
N THR A 105 3.10 4.37 3.39
CA THR A 105 1.67 4.14 3.17
C THR A 105 0.89 5.46 3.16
N VAL A 106 1.18 6.36 4.11
CA VAL A 106 0.57 7.70 4.18
C VAL A 106 1.01 8.56 2.99
N ALA A 107 2.28 8.54 2.62
CA ALA A 107 2.80 9.27 1.46
C ALA A 107 2.11 8.80 0.16
N ASN A 108 1.88 7.50 0.01
CA ASN A 108 1.21 6.95 -1.16
C ASN A 108 -0.24 7.46 -1.33
N VAL A 109 -1.00 7.58 -0.24
CA VAL A 109 -2.36 8.15 -0.29
C VAL A 109 -2.32 9.68 -0.43
N ALA A 110 -1.36 10.36 0.19
CA ALA A 110 -1.16 11.80 0.02
C ALA A 110 -0.89 12.15 -1.44
N ILE A 111 -0.04 11.39 -2.13
CA ILE A 111 0.20 11.56 -3.58
C ILE A 111 -1.08 11.31 -4.38
N ALA A 112 -1.89 10.32 -4.00
CA ALA A 112 -3.14 10.05 -4.70
C ALA A 112 -4.15 11.21 -4.60
N VAL A 113 -4.18 11.93 -3.48
CA VAL A 113 -5.20 12.94 -3.18
C VAL A 113 -4.71 14.37 -3.46
N LEU A 114 -3.45 14.67 -3.18
CA LEU A 114 -2.92 16.05 -3.17
C LEU A 114 -2.18 16.42 -4.46
N TRP A 115 -1.58 15.45 -5.16
CA TRP A 115 -0.93 15.72 -6.45
C TRP A 115 -2.02 15.94 -7.50
N ARG A 116 -2.02 17.09 -8.18
CA ARG A 116 -2.87 17.35 -9.37
C ARG A 116 -2.09 17.10 -10.65
#